data_AF-A0A957V8G9-F1
#
_entry.id   AF-A0A957V8G9-F1
#
_cell.length_a   1.000
_cell.length_b   1.000
_cell.length_c   1.000
_cell.angle_alpha   90.00
_cell.angle_beta   90.00
_cell.angle_gamma   90.00
#
_symmetry.space_group_name_H-M   'P 1'
#
loop_
_entity.id
_entity.type
_entity.pdbx_description
1 polymer ?
#
loop_
_entity_poly.entity_id
_entity_poly.type
_entity_poly.pdbx_seq_one_letter_code
_entity_poly.pdbx_strand_id
1 'polypeptide(L)'
;MGYRRRTLEMQADRIEAVLQRHRVQAHVDGGLVTPRFVRFRLVSDGTTRVNKITGLADEIAMELDKREARVYRDGAAIQIEVPRGTPEPVRMLPLCDRLSLIPPVTAVLGLEQDGTPLLLRLPAPDVTHVLVVGTTGSGKTALARSLLVSLAMHNRQSQVQLVLIDPKGRGFGPIARMPHTLGSVAS
;
A
#
# COMPACT_ATOMS: atom_id res chain seq x y z
N MET A 1 -8.48 -15.06 -1.31
CA MET A 1 -9.32 -15.66 -0.25
C MET A 1 -9.40 -14.62 0.85
N GLY A 2 -10.58 -14.07 1.13
CA GLY A 2 -10.73 -13.01 2.14
C GLY A 2 -10.23 -13.46 3.52
N TYR A 3 -9.63 -12.53 4.27
CA TYR A 3 -9.22 -12.77 5.65
C TYR A 3 -10.48 -13.10 6.47
N ARG A 4 -10.53 -14.27 7.13
CA ARG A 4 -11.75 -14.74 7.81
C ARG A 4 -12.06 -13.84 9.00
N ARG A 5 -13.30 -13.38 9.12
CA ARG A 5 -13.79 -12.53 10.23
C ARG A 5 -13.40 -13.07 11.61
N ARG A 6 -13.56 -14.37 11.82
CA ARG A 6 -13.16 -15.07 13.06
C ARG A 6 -11.67 -14.90 13.42
N THR A 7 -10.78 -14.82 12.41
CA THR A 7 -9.36 -14.58 12.65
C THR A 7 -9.11 -13.15 13.13
N LEU A 8 -9.80 -12.17 12.57
CA LEU A 8 -9.68 -10.77 12.99
C LEU A 8 -10.21 -10.57 14.42
N GLU A 9 -11.36 -11.17 14.74
CA GLU A 9 -11.95 -11.14 16.07
C GLU A 9 -10.99 -11.77 17.10
N MET A 10 -10.46 -12.96 16.82
CA MET A 10 -9.45 -13.59 17.68
C MET A 10 -8.19 -12.72 17.87
N GLN A 11 -7.71 -12.05 16.81
CA GLN A 11 -6.56 -11.16 16.92
C GLN A 11 -6.88 -9.92 17.76
N ALA A 12 -8.08 -9.34 17.60
CA ALA A 12 -8.54 -8.22 18.43
C ALA A 12 -8.62 -8.63 19.91
N ASP A 13 -9.25 -9.77 20.22
CA ASP A 13 -9.36 -10.29 21.60
C ASP A 13 -7.98 -10.47 22.25
N ARG A 14 -7.01 -10.99 21.48
CA ARG A 14 -5.63 -11.16 21.95
C ARG A 14 -4.91 -9.83 22.19
N ILE A 15 -5.10 -8.85 21.30
CA ILE A 15 -4.57 -7.49 21.50
C ILE A 15 -5.13 -6.92 22.80
N GLU A 16 -6.45 -6.99 22.99
CA GLU A 16 -7.10 -6.48 24.21
C GLU A 16 -6.62 -7.22 25.47
N ALA A 17 -6.39 -8.53 25.41
CA ALA A 17 -5.83 -9.29 26.52
C ALA A 17 -4.43 -8.76 26.93
N VAL A 18 -3.57 -8.43 25.96
CA VAL A 18 -2.25 -7.81 26.24
C VAL A 18 -2.44 -6.44 26.91
N LEU A 19 -3.33 -5.60 26.37
CA LEU A 19 -3.61 -4.28 26.94
C LEU A 19 -4.09 -4.39 28.40
N GLN A 20 -5.02 -5.31 28.68
CA GLN A 20 -5.54 -5.55 30.02
C GLN A 20 -4.46 -6.03 31.01
N ARG A 21 -3.60 -6.98 30.60
CA ARG A 21 -2.47 -7.46 31.43
C ARG A 21 -1.55 -6.33 31.85
N HIS A 22 -1.35 -5.34 30.98
CA HIS A 22 -0.49 -4.18 31.23
C HIS A 22 -1.26 -2.99 31.84
N ARG A 23 -2.51 -3.20 32.27
CA ARG A 23 -3.39 -2.18 32.86
C ARG A 23 -3.52 -0.96 31.94
N VAL A 24 -3.77 -1.20 30.67
CA VAL A 24 -4.11 -0.19 29.65
C VAL A 24 -5.60 -0.27 29.40
N GLN A 25 -6.32 0.83 29.63
CA GLN A 25 -7.74 0.95 29.35
C GLN A 25 -7.94 1.37 27.89
N ALA A 26 -7.97 0.39 27.00
CA ALA A 26 -8.25 0.57 25.57
C ALA A 26 -8.86 -0.70 24.98
N HIS A 27 -9.65 -0.55 23.92
CA HIS A 27 -10.26 -1.65 23.19
C HIS A 27 -10.21 -1.40 21.68
N VAL A 28 -10.37 -2.45 20.89
CA VAL A 28 -10.40 -2.42 19.44
C VAL A 28 -11.81 -2.04 18.98
N ASP A 29 -11.97 -0.90 18.29
CA ASP A 29 -13.27 -0.44 17.77
C ASP A 29 -13.46 -0.76 16.28
N GLY A 30 -12.45 -1.36 15.64
CA GLY A 30 -12.50 -1.77 14.25
C GLY A 30 -11.13 -1.86 13.63
N GLY A 31 -11.08 -1.78 12.30
CA GLY A 31 -9.82 -1.87 11.59
C GLY A 31 -9.98 -1.93 10.09
N LEU A 32 -8.84 -2.05 9.43
CA LEU A 32 -8.71 -2.16 7.99
C LEU A 32 -7.81 -3.35 7.64
N VAL A 33 -8.29 -4.18 6.73
CA VAL A 33 -7.48 -5.25 6.14
C VAL A 33 -6.87 -4.74 4.85
N THR A 34 -5.54 -4.57 4.83
CA THR A 34 -4.80 -4.23 3.62
C THR A 34 -4.17 -5.48 3.01
N PRO A 35 -3.58 -5.42 1.80
CA PRO A 35 -2.92 -6.59 1.22
C PRO A 35 -1.71 -7.07 2.01
N ARG A 36 -1.04 -6.20 2.78
CA ARG A 36 0.20 -6.53 3.50
C ARG A 36 0.06 -6.62 5.01
N PHE A 37 -0.88 -5.90 5.60
CA PHE A 37 -1.08 -5.83 7.04
C PHE A 37 -2.57 -5.76 7.39
N VAL A 38 -2.88 -6.02 8.64
CA VAL A 38 -4.15 -5.70 9.27
C VAL A 38 -3.87 -4.54 10.21
N ARG A 39 -4.65 -3.46 10.09
CA ARG A 39 -4.59 -2.30 10.97
C ARG A 39 -5.79 -2.36 11.91
N PHE A 40 -5.54 -2.51 13.20
CA PHE A 40 -6.57 -2.41 14.24
C PHE A 40 -6.59 -0.98 14.77
N ARG A 41 -7.78 -0.42 14.89
CA ARG A 41 -7.99 0.88 15.51
C ARG A 41 -8.32 0.64 16.99
N LEU A 42 -7.60 1.36 17.84
CA LEU A 42 -7.81 1.37 19.27
C LEU A 42 -8.42 2.70 19.69
N VAL A 43 -9.39 2.60 20.59
CA VAL A 43 -9.94 3.71 21.34
C VAL A 43 -9.58 3.53 22.82
N SER A 44 -9.20 4.64 23.46
CA SER A 44 -8.87 4.70 24.87
C SER A 44 -9.69 5.81 25.51
N ASP A 45 -9.96 5.68 26.80
CA ASP A 45 -10.66 6.68 27.63
C ASP A 45 -9.86 7.98 27.86
N GLY A 46 -8.66 8.09 27.26
CA GLY A 46 -7.80 9.26 27.36
C GLY A 46 -6.94 9.30 28.62
N THR A 47 -7.12 8.36 29.56
CA THR A 47 -6.32 8.30 30.80
C THR A 47 -4.95 7.67 30.58
N THR A 48 -4.81 6.81 29.57
CA THR A 48 -3.57 6.10 29.30
C THR A 48 -2.63 6.91 28.41
N ARG A 49 -1.38 7.07 28.87
CA ARG A 49 -0.32 7.71 28.06
C ARG A 49 -0.06 6.90 26.79
N VAL A 50 -0.10 7.55 25.63
CA VAL A 50 0.18 6.94 24.31
C VAL A 50 1.50 6.15 24.31
N ASN A 51 2.55 6.70 24.94
CA ASN A 51 3.86 6.05 25.00
C ASN A 51 3.84 4.66 25.68
N LYS A 52 2.92 4.47 26.64
CA LYS A 52 2.74 3.18 27.31
C LYS A 52 2.23 2.14 26.30
N ILE A 53 1.30 2.53 25.44
CA ILE A 53 0.67 1.66 24.45
C ILE A 53 1.64 1.37 23.31
N THR A 54 2.38 2.37 22.84
CA THR A 54 3.41 2.17 21.81
C THR A 54 4.53 1.24 22.27
N GLY A 55 4.83 1.20 23.58
CA GLY A 55 5.80 0.29 24.17
C GLY A 55 5.37 -1.19 24.20
N LEU A 56 4.09 -1.50 23.96
CA LEU A 56 3.58 -2.88 23.96
C LEU A 56 3.70 -3.55 22.59
N ALA A 57 4.33 -2.91 21.60
CA ALA A 57 4.42 -3.41 20.23
C ALA A 57 4.99 -4.83 20.14
N ASP A 58 6.08 -5.11 20.87
CA ASP A 58 6.72 -6.43 20.85
C ASP A 58 5.86 -7.51 21.52
N GLU A 59 5.21 -7.19 22.64
CA GLU A 59 4.31 -8.11 23.34
C GLU A 59 3.07 -8.44 22.50
N ILE A 60 2.51 -7.44 21.82
CA ILE A 60 1.41 -7.64 20.86
C ILE A 60 1.88 -8.54 19.71
N ALA A 61 3.08 -8.31 19.16
CA ALA A 61 3.62 -9.15 18.11
C ALA A 61 3.77 -10.61 18.56
N MET A 62 4.27 -10.82 19.79
CA MET A 62 4.43 -12.14 20.39
C MET A 62 3.08 -12.85 20.59
N GLU A 63 2.09 -12.20 21.20
CA GLU A 63 0.77 -12.80 21.45
C GLU A 63 0.05 -13.20 20.14
N LEU A 64 0.31 -12.47 19.06
CA LEU A 64 -0.29 -12.72 17.75
C LEU A 64 0.50 -13.70 16.88
N ASP A 65 1.63 -14.22 17.35
CA ASP A 65 2.58 -15.03 16.58
C ASP A 65 3.01 -14.32 15.27
N LYS A 66 3.57 -13.12 15.43
CA LYS A 66 3.98 -12.23 14.35
C LYS A 66 5.41 -11.78 14.55
N ARG A 67 6.08 -11.51 13.42
CA ARG A 67 7.47 -11.04 13.43
C ARG A 67 7.62 -9.66 14.08
N GLU A 68 6.64 -8.80 13.88
CA GLU A 68 6.60 -7.44 14.40
C GLU A 68 5.14 -6.97 14.45
N ALA A 69 4.90 -5.96 15.27
CA ALA A 69 3.71 -5.12 15.23
C ALA A 69 4.17 -3.66 15.31
N ARG A 70 3.45 -2.75 14.68
CA ARG A 70 3.74 -1.32 14.75
C ARG A 70 2.58 -0.63 15.43
N VAL A 71 2.89 0.17 16.44
CA VAL A 71 1.89 0.91 17.21
C VAL A 71 2.20 2.39 17.09
N TYR A 72 1.24 3.18 16.62
CA TYR A 72 1.41 4.62 16.41
C TYR A 72 0.10 5.37 16.59
N ARG A 73 0.20 6.68 16.82
CA ARG A 73 -0.97 7.56 16.92
C ARG A 73 -1.29 8.13 15.53
N ASP A 74 -2.56 8.10 15.16
CA ASP A 74 -3.09 8.73 13.97
C ASP A 74 -4.36 9.52 14.34
N GLY A 75 -4.25 10.85 14.35
CA GLY A 75 -5.28 11.74 14.89
C GLY A 75 -5.63 11.45 16.35
N ALA A 76 -6.91 11.16 16.60
CA ALA A 76 -7.44 10.84 17.93
C ALA A 76 -7.32 9.35 18.29
N ALA A 77 -6.99 8.49 17.34
CA ALA A 77 -6.94 7.04 17.54
C ALA A 77 -5.50 6.52 17.61
N ILE A 78 -5.35 5.34 18.20
CA ILE A 78 -4.11 4.57 18.15
C ILE A 78 -4.29 3.45 17.14
N GLN A 79 -3.30 3.24 16.28
CA GLN A 79 -3.30 2.19 15.27
C GLN A 79 -2.32 1.10 15.67
N ILE A 80 -2.73 -0.15 15.55
CA ILE A 80 -1.87 -1.32 15.64
C ILE A 80 -1.83 -1.98 14.26
N GLU A 81 -0.68 -1.95 13.61
CA GLU A 81 -0.45 -2.67 12.36
C GLU A 81 0.27 -3.98 12.59
N VAL A 82 -0.31 -5.03 12.04
CA VAL A 82 0.18 -6.40 12.17
C VAL A 82 0.35 -7.00 10.77
N PRO A 83 1.53 -7.55 10.42
CA PRO A 83 1.73 -8.19 9.13
C PRO A 83 0.75 -9.34 8.88
N ARG A 84 0.27 -9.46 7.64
CA ARG A 84 -0.51 -10.61 7.22
C ARG A 84 0.38 -11.84 7.12
N GLY A 85 -0.14 -13.01 7.52
CA GLY A 85 0.56 -14.29 7.33
C GLY A 85 0.78 -14.61 5.85
N THR A 86 -0.12 -14.18 4.99
CA THR A 86 -0.01 -14.26 3.53
C THR A 86 -0.24 -12.86 2.92
N PRO A 87 0.84 -12.11 2.63
CA PRO A 87 0.75 -10.88 1.88
C PRO A 87 0.19 -11.14 0.48
N GLU A 88 -0.78 -10.33 0.06
CA GLU A 88 -1.37 -10.41 -1.27
C GLU A 88 -0.75 -9.33 -2.18
N PRO A 89 -0.34 -9.67 -3.41
CA PRO A 89 0.14 -8.66 -4.35
C PRO A 89 -1.02 -7.77 -4.80
N VAL A 90 -0.77 -6.46 -4.90
CA VAL A 90 -1.70 -5.53 -5.56
C VAL A 90 -1.60 -5.76 -7.06
N ARG A 91 -2.68 -6.27 -7.65
CA ARG A 91 -2.77 -6.57 -9.08
C ARG A 91 -3.41 -5.38 -9.79
N MET A 92 -2.86 -4.98 -10.93
CA MET A 92 -3.31 -3.79 -11.65
C MET A 92 -4.74 -3.91 -12.21
N LEU A 93 -5.07 -5.01 -12.90
CA LEU A 93 -6.43 -5.16 -13.49
C LEU A 93 -7.55 -5.11 -12.43
N PRO A 94 -7.51 -5.92 -11.34
CA PRO A 94 -8.54 -5.84 -10.31
C PRO A 94 -8.57 -4.51 -9.56
N LEU A 95 -7.47 -3.73 -9.61
CA LEU A 95 -7.43 -2.39 -9.03
C LEU A 95 -8.11 -1.38 -9.95
N CYS A 96 -7.84 -1.44 -11.26
CA CYS A 96 -8.50 -0.62 -12.28
C CYS A 96 -10.02 -0.86 -12.27
N ASP A 97 -10.47 -2.10 -12.07
CA ASP A 97 -11.90 -2.46 -12.01
C ASP A 97 -12.65 -1.78 -10.83
N ARG A 98 -11.94 -1.26 -9.82
CA ARG A 98 -12.54 -0.51 -8.71
C ARG A 98 -12.86 0.94 -9.06
N LEU A 99 -12.33 1.44 -10.18
CA LEU A 99 -12.45 2.83 -10.59
C LEU A 99 -13.52 2.95 -11.66
N SER A 100 -14.52 3.80 -11.42
CA SER A 100 -15.57 4.08 -12.39
C SER A 100 -15.07 4.92 -13.57
N LEU A 101 -14.14 5.83 -13.32
CA LEU A 101 -13.52 6.69 -14.31
C LEU A 101 -12.07 6.98 -13.92
N ILE A 102 -11.17 6.86 -14.89
CA ILE A 102 -9.77 7.27 -14.74
C ILE A 102 -9.58 8.56 -15.56
N PRO A 103 -9.19 9.68 -14.95
CA PRO A 103 -8.98 10.93 -15.67
C PRO A 103 -7.92 10.77 -16.78
N PRO A 104 -7.98 11.58 -17.86
CA PRO A 104 -6.96 11.55 -18.90
C PRO A 104 -5.55 11.74 -18.35
N VAL A 105 -4.59 11.07 -18.97
CA VAL A 105 -3.15 11.12 -18.67
C VAL A 105 -2.86 10.84 -17.18
N THR A 106 -3.60 9.89 -16.62
CA THR A 106 -3.47 9.43 -15.23
C THR A 106 -3.05 7.96 -15.19
N ALA A 107 -2.08 7.64 -14.34
CA ALA A 107 -1.63 6.28 -14.06
C ALA A 107 -2.23 5.77 -12.75
N VAL A 108 -2.65 4.51 -12.74
CA VAL A 108 -3.02 3.75 -11.53
C VAL A 108 -1.76 3.03 -11.03
N LEU A 109 -1.28 3.38 -9.83
CA LEU A 109 0.02 2.91 -9.34
C LEU A 109 -0.07 1.77 -8.33
N GLY A 110 -1.12 1.76 -7.52
CA GLY A 110 -1.25 0.82 -6.42
C GLY A 110 -2.33 1.22 -5.43
N LEU A 111 -2.10 0.89 -4.16
CA LEU A 111 -3.01 1.24 -3.07
C LEU A 111 -2.29 2.17 -2.10
N GLU A 112 -3.03 3.15 -1.59
CA GLU A 112 -2.65 3.88 -0.39
C GLU A 112 -2.76 2.98 0.85
N GLN A 113 -2.32 3.52 1.98
CA GLN A 113 -2.33 2.79 3.24
C GLN A 113 -3.74 2.43 3.73
N ASP A 114 -4.73 3.23 3.36
CA ASP A 114 -6.15 3.00 3.66
C ASP A 114 -6.84 2.07 2.65
N GLY A 115 -6.08 1.57 1.66
CA GLY A 115 -6.60 0.68 0.64
C GLY A 115 -7.34 1.38 -0.50
N THR A 116 -7.31 2.72 -0.57
CA THR A 116 -7.81 3.47 -1.72
C THR A 116 -6.85 3.35 -2.91
N PRO A 117 -7.35 3.30 -4.16
CA PRO A 117 -6.48 3.30 -5.34
C PRO A 117 -5.64 4.58 -5.44
N LEU A 118 -4.32 4.42 -5.51
CA LEU A 118 -3.38 5.52 -5.71
C LEU A 118 -3.29 5.87 -7.20
N LEU A 119 -3.64 7.11 -7.51
CA LEU A 119 -3.59 7.67 -8.86
C LEU A 119 -2.48 8.73 -8.97
N LEU A 120 -1.78 8.72 -10.09
CA LEU A 120 -0.82 9.75 -10.47
C LEU A 120 -1.29 10.45 -11.75
N ARG A 121 -1.76 11.69 -11.59
CA ARG A 121 -2.25 12.51 -12.69
C ARG A 121 -1.14 13.43 -13.20
N LEU A 122 -0.56 13.10 -14.36
CA LEU A 122 0.58 13.86 -14.89
C LEU A 122 0.24 15.33 -15.24
N PRO A 123 -0.97 15.69 -15.69
CA PRO A 123 -1.32 17.09 -15.94
C PRO A 123 -1.68 17.89 -14.68
N ALA A 124 -1.56 17.33 -13.49
CA ALA A 124 -1.87 18.06 -12.27
C ALA A 124 -0.89 19.25 -12.10
N PRO A 125 -1.34 20.43 -11.63
CA PRO A 125 -0.49 21.63 -11.55
C PRO A 125 0.79 21.46 -10.74
N ASP A 126 0.77 20.55 -9.79
CA ASP A 126 1.85 20.20 -8.87
C ASP A 126 2.76 19.05 -9.39
N VAL A 127 2.44 18.48 -10.55
CA VAL A 127 3.19 17.36 -11.16
C VAL A 127 3.88 17.83 -12.43
N THR A 128 5.11 18.32 -12.29
CA THR A 128 5.95 18.65 -13.46
C THR A 128 6.74 17.44 -13.95
N HIS A 129 7.36 16.71 -13.01
CA HIS A 129 8.18 15.53 -13.28
C HIS A 129 8.07 14.52 -12.14
N VAL A 130 8.31 13.25 -12.44
CA VAL A 130 8.24 12.15 -11.48
C VAL A 130 9.60 11.49 -11.37
N LEU A 131 10.19 11.48 -10.17
CA LEU A 131 11.45 10.83 -9.87
C LEU A 131 11.21 9.55 -9.06
N VAL A 132 11.65 8.40 -9.59
CA VAL A 132 11.55 7.11 -8.88
C VAL A 132 12.93 6.61 -8.46
N VAL A 133 13.19 6.61 -7.15
CA VAL A 133 14.46 6.17 -6.55
C VAL A 133 14.22 4.98 -5.64
N GLY A 134 15.19 4.05 -5.61
CA GLY A 134 15.16 2.89 -4.73
C GLY A 134 16.34 1.95 -4.98
N THR A 135 16.67 1.15 -3.97
CA THR A 135 17.72 0.13 -4.04
C THR A 135 17.32 -1.04 -4.94
N THR A 136 18.28 -1.88 -5.32
CA THR A 136 18.01 -3.13 -6.05
C THR A 136 17.02 -3.99 -5.26
N GLY A 137 15.98 -4.50 -5.93
CA GLY A 137 14.94 -5.32 -5.30
C GLY A 137 13.80 -4.54 -4.63
N SER A 138 13.90 -3.22 -4.49
CA SER A 138 12.83 -2.38 -3.89
C SER A 138 11.53 -2.30 -4.70
N GLY A 139 11.54 -2.76 -5.96
CA GLY A 139 10.39 -2.68 -6.86
C GLY A 139 10.37 -1.48 -7.80
N LYS A 140 11.42 -0.62 -7.82
CA LYS A 140 11.51 0.55 -8.72
C LYS A 140 11.16 0.24 -10.18
N THR A 141 11.73 -0.82 -10.77
CA THR A 141 11.46 -1.20 -12.16
C THR A 141 10.03 -1.70 -12.35
N ALA A 142 9.47 -2.41 -11.35
CA ALA A 142 8.07 -2.82 -11.40
C ALA A 142 7.14 -1.61 -11.34
N LEU A 143 7.41 -0.63 -10.46
CA LEU A 143 6.65 0.61 -10.36
C LEU A 143 6.71 1.42 -11.67
N ALA A 144 7.89 1.60 -12.26
CA ALA A 144 8.04 2.29 -13.54
C ALA A 144 7.25 1.60 -14.65
N ARG A 145 7.33 0.26 -14.75
CA ARG A 145 6.53 -0.50 -15.72
C ARG A 145 5.03 -0.35 -15.47
N SER A 146 4.57 -0.46 -14.22
CA SER A 146 3.16 -0.29 -13.87
C SER A 146 2.64 1.09 -14.26
N LEU A 147 3.42 2.14 -13.98
CA LEU A 147 3.10 3.52 -14.39
C LEU A 147 2.93 3.62 -15.91
N LEU A 148 3.91 3.14 -16.68
CA LEU A 148 3.92 3.24 -18.14
C LEU A 148 2.80 2.43 -18.78
N VAL A 149 2.58 1.19 -18.31
CA VAL A 149 1.51 0.33 -18.81
C VAL A 149 0.15 0.91 -18.45
N SER A 150 -0.03 1.44 -17.24
CA SER A 150 -1.30 2.06 -16.84
C SER A 150 -1.63 3.29 -17.70
N LEU A 151 -0.65 4.15 -17.98
CA LEU A 151 -0.84 5.27 -18.90
C LEU A 151 -1.25 4.78 -20.30
N ALA A 152 -0.55 3.79 -20.85
CA ALA A 152 -0.86 3.24 -22.16
C ALA A 152 -2.26 2.58 -22.22
N MET A 153 -2.67 1.89 -21.15
CA MET A 153 -3.97 1.22 -21.07
C MET A 153 -5.15 2.20 -21.05
N HIS A 154 -4.99 3.36 -20.41
CA HIS A 154 -6.10 4.30 -20.18
C HIS A 154 -6.09 5.51 -21.11
N ASN A 155 -5.13 5.61 -22.03
CA ASN A 155 -5.00 6.75 -22.94
C ASN A 155 -4.79 6.30 -24.38
N ARG A 156 -5.28 7.07 -25.34
CA ARG A 156 -4.98 6.84 -26.77
C ARG A 156 -3.53 7.23 -27.06
N GLN A 157 -2.94 6.63 -28.10
CA GLN A 157 -1.58 6.98 -28.56
C GLN A 157 -1.44 8.46 -28.94
N SER A 158 -2.52 9.11 -29.40
CA SER A 158 -2.54 10.54 -29.70
C SER A 158 -2.48 11.44 -28.46
N GLN A 159 -2.67 10.89 -27.26
CA GLN A 159 -2.62 11.61 -25.99
C GLN A 159 -1.32 11.35 -25.23
N VAL A 160 -0.77 10.14 -25.34
CA VAL A 160 0.46 9.73 -24.66
C VAL A 160 1.32 8.91 -25.62
N GLN A 161 2.58 9.30 -25.75
CA GLN A 161 3.62 8.51 -26.40
C GLN A 161 4.80 8.34 -25.45
N LEU A 162 5.46 7.19 -25.52
CA LEU A 162 6.51 6.79 -24.59
C LEU A 162 7.84 6.68 -25.34
N VAL A 163 8.85 7.42 -24.87
CA VAL A 163 10.24 7.22 -25.27
C VAL A 163 10.94 6.51 -24.13
N LEU A 164 11.48 5.33 -24.41
CA LEU A 164 12.09 4.46 -23.40
C LEU A 164 13.60 4.47 -23.55
N ILE A 165 14.30 4.90 -22.50
CA ILE A 165 15.76 4.89 -22.40
C ILE A 165 16.16 3.88 -21.32
N ASP A 166 16.83 2.80 -21.70
CA ASP A 166 17.23 1.69 -20.82
C ASP A 166 18.71 1.33 -21.03
N PRO A 167 19.64 2.09 -20.43
CA PRO A 167 21.07 1.88 -20.64
C PRO A 167 21.59 0.53 -20.12
N LYS A 168 20.78 -0.17 -19.31
CA LYS A 168 21.11 -1.50 -18.80
C LYS A 168 20.41 -2.62 -19.55
N GLY A 169 19.47 -2.31 -20.47
CA GLY A 169 18.75 -3.25 -21.33
C GLY A 169 17.88 -4.30 -20.60
N ARG A 170 17.62 -4.14 -19.31
CA ARG A 170 16.93 -5.13 -18.45
C ARG A 170 15.63 -4.58 -17.85
N GLY A 171 15.39 -3.29 -18.02
CA GLY A 171 14.33 -2.51 -17.41
C GLY A 171 13.04 -2.50 -18.21
N PHE A 172 13.05 -2.34 -19.53
CA PHE A 172 11.81 -2.05 -20.28
C PHE A 172 11.48 -2.98 -21.45
N GLY A 173 12.29 -4.02 -21.70
CA GLY A 173 12.06 -5.01 -22.75
C GLY A 173 10.60 -5.53 -22.87
N PRO A 174 9.93 -5.91 -21.77
CA PRO A 174 8.54 -6.40 -21.83
C PRO A 174 7.51 -5.40 -22.37
N ILE A 175 7.79 -4.10 -22.33
CA ILE A 175 6.88 -3.03 -22.76
C ILE A 175 7.40 -2.27 -24.00
N ALA A 176 8.53 -2.71 -24.56
CA ALA A 176 9.18 -2.09 -25.71
C ALA A 176 8.31 -2.08 -26.98
N ARG A 177 7.38 -3.03 -27.09
CA ARG A 177 6.53 -3.23 -28.29
C ARG A 177 5.09 -2.75 -28.11
N MET A 178 4.82 -1.96 -27.06
CA MET A 178 3.49 -1.36 -26.90
C MET A 178 3.21 -0.34 -28.01
N PRO A 179 1.96 -0.17 -28.46
CA PRO A 179 1.63 0.80 -29.51
C PRO A 179 2.01 2.25 -29.17
N HIS A 180 2.07 2.58 -27.88
CA HIS A 180 2.47 3.91 -27.40
C HIS A 180 3.98 4.14 -27.40
N THR A 181 4.79 3.08 -27.53
CA THR A 181 6.26 3.19 -27.49
C THR A 181 6.80 3.67 -28.84
N LEU A 182 7.52 4.78 -28.84
CA LEU A 182 8.16 5.34 -30.01
C LEU A 182 9.54 4.71 -30.25
N GLY A 183 9.75 4.23 -31.47
CA GLY A 183 11.02 3.63 -31.88
C GLY A 183 11.37 2.35 -31.11
N SER A 184 12.64 1.97 -31.14
CA SER A 184 13.19 0.93 -30.27
C SER A 184 13.63 1.52 -28.93
N VAL A 185 13.68 0.71 -27.88
CA VAL A 185 14.26 1.12 -26.59
C VAL A 185 15.70 1.57 -26.82
N ALA A 186 15.99 2.84 -26.50
CA ALA A 186 17.33 3.39 -26.64
C ALA A 186 18.22 2.82 -25.52
N SER A 187 19.38 2.32 -25.90
CA SER A 187 20.47 1.90 -25.00
C SER A 187 21.39 3.05 -24.69
#